data_AF-A0A382JKL2-F1
#
_entry.id   AF-A0A382JKL2-F1
#
_cell.length_a   1.000
_cell.length_b   1.000
_cell.length_c   1.000
_cell.angle_alpha   90.00
_cell.angle_beta   90.00
_cell.angle_gamma   90.00
#
_symmetry.space_group_name_H-M   'P 1'
#
loop_
_entity.id
_entity.type
_entity.pdbx_description
1 polymer ?
#
loop_
_entity_poly.entity_id
_entity_poly.type
_entity_poly.pdbx_seq_one_letter_code
_entity_poly.pdbx_strand_id
1 'polypeptide(L)'
;MKKSFIKSSSIVTVMTFLSRILGLARDFIIARYFGANDLSDAFLVAFRIPNFFRRLFAEGAFSQAFIPILADAKASQSDDEVQTVINHIATKLLSIL
;
A
#
# COMPACT_ATOMS: atom_id res chain seq x y z
N MET A 1 -21.08 -1.07 -15.22
CA MET A 1 -19.64 -0.99 -14.88
C MET A 1 -18.80 -1.37 -16.10
N LYS A 2 -17.81 -0.57 -16.52
CA LYS A 2 -16.97 -0.89 -17.69
C LYS A 2 -16.19 -2.19 -17.45
N LYS A 3 -16.18 -3.14 -18.40
CA LYS A 3 -15.43 -4.43 -18.31
C LYS A 3 -13.96 -4.27 -17.89
N SER A 4 -13.33 -3.16 -18.28
CA SER A 4 -11.96 -2.80 -17.92
C SER A 4 -11.76 -2.63 -16.40
N PHE A 5 -12.68 -1.96 -15.71
CA PHE A 5 -12.57 -1.71 -14.27
C PHE A 5 -12.62 -3.00 -13.44
N ILE A 6 -13.54 -3.92 -13.80
CA ILE A 6 -13.65 -5.23 -13.15
C ILE A 6 -12.37 -6.04 -13.35
N LYS A 7 -11.80 -6.02 -14.56
CA LYS A 7 -10.53 -6.72 -14.85
C LYS A 7 -9.38 -6.20 -13.98
N SER A 8 -9.19 -4.88 -13.90
CA SER A 8 -8.12 -4.28 -13.10
C SER A 8 -8.29 -4.55 -11.60
N SER A 9 -9.52 -4.42 -11.08
CA SER A 9 -9.82 -4.70 -9.67
C SER A 9 -9.54 -6.17 -9.33
N SER A 10 -9.93 -7.11 -10.20
CA SER A 10 -9.68 -8.54 -9.98
C SER A 10 -8.19 -8.88 -9.95
N ILE A 11 -7.39 -8.25 -10.82
CA ILE A 11 -5.93 -8.46 -10.83
C ILE A 11 -5.33 -8.03 -9.49
N VAL A 12 -5.67 -6.82 -9.00
CA VAL A 12 -5.16 -6.32 -7.73
C VAL A 12 -5.55 -7.25 -6.58
N THR A 13 -6.82 -7.67 -6.50
CA THR A 13 -7.29 -8.58 -5.45
C THR A 13 -6.53 -9.91 -5.45
N VAL A 14 -6.32 -10.52 -6.62
CA VAL A 14 -5.58 -11.79 -6.73
C VAL A 14 -4.12 -11.60 -6.33
N MET A 15 -3.47 -10.51 -6.76
CA MET A 15 -2.10 -10.20 -6.36
C MET A 15 -1.98 -9.97 -4.85
N THR A 16 -2.92 -9.25 -4.24
CA THR A 16 -2.96 -9.06 -2.79
C THR A 16 -3.16 -10.38 -2.05
N PHE A 17 -4.06 -11.25 -2.53
CA PHE A 17 -4.31 -12.55 -1.93
C PHE A 17 -3.06 -13.44 -1.98
N LEU A 18 -2.43 -13.57 -3.15
CA LEU A 18 -1.19 -14.33 -3.31
C LEU A 18 -0.07 -13.80 -2.41
N SER A 19 0.09 -12.47 -2.33
CA SER A 19 1.07 -11.84 -1.44
C SER A 19 0.84 -12.21 0.03
N ARG A 20 -0.41 -12.28 0.49
CA ARG A 20 -0.75 -12.72 1.85
C ARG A 20 -0.41 -14.18 2.10
N ILE A 21 -0.75 -15.06 1.17
CA ILE A 21 -0.42 -16.50 1.28
C ILE A 21 1.10 -16.71 1.34
N LEU A 22 1.87 -16.01 0.51
CA LEU A 22 3.33 -16.06 0.55
C LEU A 22 3.89 -15.52 1.88
N GLY A 23 3.29 -14.46 2.43
CA GLY A 23 3.63 -13.95 3.76
C GLY A 23 3.38 -14.99 4.85
N LEU A 24 2.23 -15.67 4.83
CA LEU A 24 1.92 -16.74 5.78
C LEU A 24 2.90 -17.92 5.66
N ALA A 25 3.25 -18.30 4.43
CA ALA A 25 4.24 -19.35 4.19
C ALA A 25 5.62 -18.95 4.74
N ARG A 26 6.03 -17.69 4.55
CA ARG A 26 7.26 -17.15 5.15
C ARG A 26 7.22 -17.25 6.68
N ASP A 27 6.13 -16.82 7.29
CA ASP A 27 5.99 -16.81 8.76
C ASP A 27 6.02 -18.25 9.31
N PHE A 28 5.39 -19.20 8.61
CA PHE A 28 5.44 -20.63 8.94
C PHE A 28 6.87 -21.19 8.87
N ILE A 29 7.61 -20.89 7.80
CA ILE A 29 9.01 -21.31 7.64
C ILE A 29 9.86 -20.74 8.78
N ILE A 30 9.71 -19.45 9.10
CA ILE A 30 10.48 -18.81 10.17
C ILE A 30 10.18 -19.47 11.51
N ALA A 31 8.90 -19.65 11.85
CA ALA A 31 8.50 -20.31 13.08
C ALA A 31 9.01 -21.76 13.17
N ARG A 32 9.01 -22.50 12.05
CA ARG A 32 9.43 -23.91 12.01
C ARG A 32 10.94 -24.10 12.14
N TYR A 33 11.74 -23.28 11.47
CA TYR A 33 13.19 -23.45 11.40
C TYR A 33 13.96 -22.62 12.44
N PHE A 34 13.47 -21.43 12.79
CA PHE A 34 14.15 -20.54 13.72
C PHE A 34 13.51 -20.56 15.12
N GLY A 35 12.23 -20.90 15.24
CA GLY A 35 11.51 -20.89 16.52
C GLY A 35 11.34 -19.48 17.10
N ALA A 36 10.94 -19.39 18.36
CA ALA A 36 10.87 -18.13 19.10
C ALA A 36 12.27 -17.75 19.62
N ASN A 37 12.91 -16.78 18.98
CA ASN A 37 14.20 -16.25 19.37
C ASN A 37 14.29 -14.75 19.05
N ASP A 38 15.27 -14.05 19.63
CA ASP A 38 15.38 -12.59 19.51
C ASP A 38 15.52 -12.13 18.04
N LEU A 39 16.12 -12.94 17.16
CA LEU A 39 16.30 -12.61 15.74
C LEU A 39 14.99 -12.75 14.95
N SER A 40 14.19 -13.79 15.21
CA SER A 40 12.89 -13.98 14.56
C SER A 40 11.90 -12.90 15.01
N ASP A 41 11.92 -12.53 16.28
CA ASP A 41 11.11 -11.42 16.80
C ASP A 41 11.53 -10.06 16.21
N ALA A 42 12.84 -9.78 16.14
CA ALA A 42 13.35 -8.56 15.51
C ALA A 42 12.94 -8.46 14.04
N PHE A 43 13.00 -9.57 13.31
CA PHE A 43 12.57 -9.62 11.92
C PHE A 43 11.06 -9.37 11.75
N LEU A 44 10.22 -9.96 12.60
CA LEU A 44 8.78 -9.73 12.58
C LEU A 44 8.43 -8.27 12.92
N VAL A 45 9.12 -7.67 13.89
CA VAL A 45 8.96 -6.25 14.25
C VAL A 45 9.40 -5.36 13.09
N ALA A 46 10.59 -5.60 12.52
CA ALA A 46 11.09 -4.85 11.37
C ALA A 46 10.12 -4.91 10.19
N PHE A 47 9.47 -6.06 9.98
CA PHE A 47 8.50 -6.23 8.90
C PHE A 47 7.19 -5.44 9.10
N ARG A 48 6.92 -4.93 10.30
CA ARG A 48 5.78 -4.03 10.55
C ARG A 48 5.98 -2.66 9.89
N ILE A 49 7.22 -2.18 9.78
CA ILE A 49 7.53 -0.86 9.17
C ILE A 49 7.02 -0.78 7.73
N PRO A 50 7.44 -1.65 6.79
CA PRO A 50 6.93 -1.60 5.42
C PRO A 50 5.42 -1.89 5.36
N ASN A 51 4.91 -2.77 6.22
CA ASN A 51 3.48 -3.07 6.26
C ASN A 51 2.64 -1.88 6.75
N PHE A 52 3.17 -1.07 7.66
CA PHE A 52 2.52 0.16 8.10
C PHE A 52 2.36 1.13 6.92
N PHE A 53 3.43 1.37 6.16
CA PHE A 53 3.37 2.20 4.97
C PHE A 53 2.41 1.65 3.91
N ARG A 54 2.44 0.33 3.67
CA ARG A 54 1.49 -0.33 2.75
C ARG A 54 0.03 -0.11 3.17
N ARG A 55 -0.26 -0.24 4.46
CA ARG A 55 -1.60 0.01 5.01
C ARG A 55 -2.00 1.48 4.90
N LEU A 56 -1.07 2.39 5.14
CA LEU A 56 -1.31 3.82 5.06
C LEU A 56 -1.58 4.28 3.62
N PHE A 57 -0.72 3.88 2.68
CA PHE A 57 -0.68 4.42 1.32
C PHE A 57 -1.45 3.61 0.28
N ALA A 58 -1.50 2.29 0.40
CA ALA A 58 -2.05 1.42 -0.65
C ALA A 58 -3.45 0.89 -0.32
N GLU A 59 -3.73 0.61 0.95
CA GLU A 59 -5.00 -0.01 1.37
C GLU A 59 -5.94 0.93 2.13
N GLY A 60 -5.42 2.01 2.72
CA GLY A 60 -6.15 2.85 3.67
C GLY A 60 -7.07 3.92 3.04
N ALA A 61 -7.74 4.68 3.92
CA ALA A 61 -8.60 5.80 3.56
C ALA A 61 -7.88 6.85 2.69
N PHE A 62 -6.56 7.02 2.90
CA PHE A 62 -5.73 7.88 2.07
C PHE A 62 -5.74 7.43 0.60
N SER A 63 -5.48 6.16 0.29
CA SER A 63 -5.48 5.63 -1.09
C SER A 63 -6.84 5.85 -1.77
N GLN A 64 -7.93 5.58 -1.04
CA GLN A 64 -9.30 5.71 -1.54
C GLN A 64 -9.69 7.17 -1.84
N ALA A 65 -9.19 8.13 -1.07
CA ALA A 65 -9.42 9.55 -1.31
C ALA A 65 -8.45 10.15 -2.34
N PHE A 66 -7.17 9.76 -2.30
CA PHE A 66 -6.09 10.30 -3.11
C PHE A 66 -6.22 9.91 -4.59
N ILE A 67 -6.51 8.64 -4.89
CA ILE A 67 -6.55 8.16 -6.28
C ILE A 67 -7.62 8.90 -7.10
N PRO A 68 -8.87 9.07 -6.64
CA PRO A 68 -9.87 9.84 -7.38
C PRO A 68 -9.48 11.30 -7.59
N ILE A 69 -8.95 11.97 -6.56
CA ILE A 69 -8.51 13.38 -6.64
C ILE A 69 -7.41 13.54 -7.68
N LEU A 70 -6.41 12.65 -7.67
CA LEU A 70 -5.32 12.69 -8.62
C LEU A 70 -5.79 12.36 -10.06
N ALA A 71 -6.71 11.40 -10.20
CA ALA A 71 -7.28 11.05 -11.50
C ALA A 71 -8.10 12.20 -12.10
N ASP A 72 -8.85 12.93 -11.27
CA ASP A 72 -9.63 14.10 -11.67
C ASP A 72 -8.72 15.28 -12.04
N ALA A 73 -7.74 15.60 -11.19
CA ALA A 73 -6.74 16.63 -11.49
C ALA A 73 -6.01 16.34 -12.80
N LYS A 74 -5.56 15.10 -13.02
CA LYS A 74 -4.88 14.71 -14.25
C LYS A 74 -5.78 14.75 -15.50
N ALA A 75 -7.10 14.65 -15.34
CA ALA A 75 -8.04 14.68 -16.45
C ALA A 75 -8.45 16.12 -16.84
N SER A 76 -8.38 17.07 -15.92
CA SER A 76 -8.95 18.42 -16.09
C SER A 76 -7.98 19.58 -15.93
N GLN A 77 -6.78 19.35 -15.39
CA GLN A 77 -5.82 20.41 -15.05
C GLN A 77 -4.51 20.27 -15.86
N SER A 78 -3.71 21.34 -15.85
CA SER A 78 -2.35 21.33 -16.41
C SER A 78 -1.40 20.53 -15.51
N ASP A 79 -0.31 20.02 -16.08
CA ASP A 79 0.67 19.22 -15.31
C ASP A 79 1.24 20.00 -14.10
N ASP A 80 1.35 21.32 -14.20
CA ASP A 80 1.83 22.20 -13.12
C ASP A 80 0.84 22.29 -11.95
N GLU A 81 -0.46 22.33 -12.23
CA GLU A 81 -1.51 22.31 -11.21
C GLU A 81 -1.57 20.95 -10.51
N VAL A 82 -1.42 19.85 -11.27
CA VAL A 82 -1.31 18.50 -10.71
C VAL A 82 -0.13 18.38 -9.76
N GLN A 83 1.04 18.92 -10.13
CA GLN A 83 2.22 18.97 -9.25
C GLN A 83 1.94 19.75 -7.97
N THR A 84 1.22 20.87 -8.07
CA THR A 84 0.86 21.69 -6.91
C THR A 84 -0.05 20.94 -5.94
N VAL A 85 -1.04 20.19 -6.45
CA VAL A 85 -1.92 19.33 -5.63
C VAL A 85 -1.12 18.22 -4.94
N ILE A 86 -0.24 17.54 -5.68
CA ILE A 86 0.62 16.49 -5.11
C ILE A 86 1.50 17.07 -3.99
N ASN A 87 2.14 18.21 -4.23
CA ASN A 87 3.02 18.85 -3.24
C ASN A 87 2.27 19.25 -1.97
N HIS A 88 1.03 19.75 -2.07
CA HIS A 88 0.21 20.07 -0.90
C HIS A 88 -0.15 18.82 -0.10
N ILE A 89 -0.60 17.77 -0.77
CA ILE A 89 -0.98 16.52 -0.11
C ILE A 89 0.25 15.87 0.56
N ALA A 90 1.38 15.84 -0.15
CA ALA A 90 2.64 15.31 0.36
C ALA A 90 3.13 16.11 1.57
N THR A 91 3.13 17.44 1.51
CA THR A 91 3.57 18.31 2.61
C THR A 91 2.70 18.12 3.85
N LYS A 92 1.36 18.07 3.68
CA LYS A 92 0.44 17.84 4.80
C LYS A 92 0.63 16.46 5.41
N LEU A 93 0.79 15.44 4.58
CA LEU A 93 1.02 14.09 5.07
C LEU A 93 2.35 13.98 5.83
N LEU A 94 3.44 14.53 5.29
CA LEU A 94 4.76 14.51 5.92
C LEU A 94 4.79 15.31 7.23
N SER A 95 3.96 16.35 7.36
CA SER A 95 3.86 17.14 8.59
C SER A 95 3.11 16.42 9.73
N ILE A 96 2.29 15.42 9.40
CA ILE A 96 1.48 14.67 10.37
C ILE A 96 2.18 13.36 10.77
N LEU A 97 2.98 12.79 9.85
CA LEU A 97 3.71 11.52 10.05
C LEU A 97 5.00 11.72 10.85
#